data_AF-A0A7J4Q5P5-F1
#
_entry.id   AF-A0A7J4Q5P5-F1
#
_cell.length_a   1.000
_cell.length_b   1.000
_cell.length_c   1.000
_cell.angle_alpha   90.00
_cell.angle_beta   90.00
_cell.angle_gamma   90.00
#
_symmetry.space_group_name_H-M   'P 1'
#
loop_
_entity.id
_entity.type
_entity.pdbx_description
1 polymer ?
#
loop_
_entity_poly.entity_id
_entity_poly.type
_entity_poly.pdbx_seq_one_letter_code
_entity_poly.pdbx_strand_id
1 'polypeptide(L)' 'SMSGAIEKDFFGGESPNGADFANYGILRSMQGLNGFDIVENHDVIWPWYSRMQLLSDV' A
#
# COMPACT_ATOMS: atom_id res chain seq x y z
N SER A 1 11.81 7.18 -3.68
CA SER A 1 10.62 6.53 -4.26
C SER A 1 9.56 6.38 -3.18
N MET A 2 8.29 6.16 -3.54
CA MET A 2 7.22 5.85 -2.57
C MET A 2 7.63 4.71 -1.61
N SER A 3 8.27 3.66 -2.14
CA SER A 3 8.80 2.54 -1.35
C SER A 3 9.86 2.93 -0.32
N GLY A 4 10.65 3.98 -0.58
CA GLY A 4 11.68 4.46 0.36
C GLY A 4 11.14 5.30 1.52
N ALA A 5 9.87 5.70 1.47
CA ALA A 5 9.21 6.44 2.54
C ALA A 5 8.42 5.53 3.51
N ILE A 6 8.39 4.23 3.24
CA ILE A 6 7.89 3.21 4.17
C ILE A 6 9.08 2.83 5.07
N GLU A 7 9.22 3.51 6.21
CA GLU A 7 10.34 3.28 7.14
C GLU A 7 10.15 2.04 8.02
N LYS A 8 8.90 1.59 8.22
CA LYS A 8 8.53 0.36 8.96
C LYS A 8 7.42 -0.40 8.20
N ASP A 9 6.27 -0.61 8.82
CA ASP A 9 5.13 -1.29 8.20
C ASP A 9 4.27 -0.34 7.37
N PHE A 10 4.33 0.97 7.67
CA PHE A 10 3.49 2.02 7.09
C PHE A 10 4.28 3.31 6.83
N PHE A 11 3.69 4.24 6.07
CA PHE A 11 4.17 5.63 6.00
C PHE A 11 4.08 6.33 7.36
N GLY A 12 3.11 5.95 8.20
CA GLY A 12 3.02 6.39 9.60
C GLY A 12 3.98 5.68 10.57
N GLY A 13 4.87 4.81 10.09
CA GLY A 13 5.75 4.01 10.92
C GLY A 13 5.07 2.72 11.39
N GLU A 14 4.74 2.62 12.68
CA GLU A 14 4.15 1.41 13.28
C GLU A 14 2.64 1.28 13.03
N SER A 15 1.96 2.39 12.78
CA SER A 15 0.52 2.44 12.51
C SER A 15 0.26 3.27 11.25
N PRO A 16 -0.80 2.98 10.48
CA PRO A 16 -1.14 3.76 9.30
C PRO A 16 -1.55 5.18 9.68
N ASN A 17 -1.15 6.15 8.86
CA ASN A 17 -1.61 7.52 8.96
C ASN A 17 -2.39 7.94 7.70
N GLY A 18 -2.75 9.22 7.59
CA GLY A 18 -3.49 9.73 6.43
C GLY A 18 -2.82 9.48 5.07
N ALA A 19 -1.47 9.42 5.02
CA ALA A 19 -0.74 9.13 3.80
C ALA A 19 -0.92 7.66 3.37
N ASP A 20 -0.98 6.73 4.32
CA ASP A 20 -1.26 5.32 4.03
C ASP A 20 -2.65 5.17 3.38
N PHE A 21 -3.68 5.73 4.00
CA PHE A 21 -5.05 5.64 3.47
C PHE A 21 -5.21 6.33 2.12
N ALA A 22 -4.58 7.49 1.92
CA ALA A 22 -4.62 8.19 0.64
C ALA A 22 -3.98 7.36 -0.49
N ASN A 23 -2.75 6.89 -0.27
CA ASN A 23 -2.04 6.08 -1.27
C ASN A 23 -2.73 4.73 -1.50
N TYR A 24 -3.25 4.11 -0.45
CA TYR A 24 -3.98 2.85 -0.56
C TYR A 24 -5.26 3.02 -1.37
N GLY A 25 -6.03 4.09 -1.15
CA GLY A 25 -7.23 4.38 -1.94
C GLY A 25 -6.94 4.50 -3.44
N ILE A 26 -5.85 5.18 -3.80
CA ILE A 26 -5.41 5.29 -5.20
C ILE A 26 -5.11 3.90 -5.79
N LEU A 27 -4.28 3.11 -5.12
CA LEU A 27 -3.88 1.80 -5.64
C LEU A 27 -5.05 0.81 -5.65
N ARG A 28 -5.92 0.81 -4.64
CA ARG A 28 -7.15 0.00 -4.60
C ARG A 28 -8.04 0.28 -5.79
N SER A 29 -8.17 1.54 -6.22
CA SER A 29 -8.98 1.89 -7.39
C SER A 29 -8.45 1.29 -8.71
N MET A 30 -7.18 0.89 -8.75
CA MET A 30 -6.52 0.31 -9.90
C MET A 30 -6.44 -1.23 -9.84
N GLN A 31 -6.88 -1.85 -8.75
CA GLN A 31 -6.82 -3.31 -8.59
C GLN A 31 -7.65 -4.01 -9.67
N GLY A 32 -7.05 -4.98 -10.36
CA GLY A 32 -7.67 -5.70 -11.48
C GLY A 32 -7.52 -5.03 -12.85
N LEU A 33 -6.91 -3.84 -12.91
CA LEU A 33 -6.51 -3.23 -14.18
C LEU A 33 -5.18 -3.81 -14.67
N ASN A 34 -4.94 -3.73 -15.98
CA ASN A 34 -3.65 -4.09 -16.58
C ASN A 34 -2.52 -3.25 -15.97
N GLY A 35 -1.42 -3.89 -15.56
CA GLY A 35 -0.28 -3.24 -14.91
C GLY A 35 -0.36 -3.23 -13.39
N PHE A 36 -1.47 -3.68 -12.78
CA PHE A 36 -1.53 -3.82 -11.32
C PHE A 36 -0.61 -4.92 -10.79
N ASP A 37 -0.23 -5.87 -11.64
CA ASP A 37 0.80 -6.88 -11.36
C ASP A 37 2.15 -6.25 -10.99
N ILE A 38 2.43 -5.01 -11.42
CA ILE A 38 3.63 -4.27 -10.99
C ILE A 38 3.59 -4.01 -9.48
N VAL A 39 2.41 -3.72 -8.92
CA VAL A 39 2.20 -3.53 -7.49
C VAL A 39 2.33 -4.87 -6.77
N GLU A 40 1.72 -5.92 -7.31
CA GLU A 40 1.72 -7.29 -6.75
C GLU A 40 3.13 -7.90 -6.68
N ASN A 41 3.98 -7.60 -7.66
CA ASN A 41 5.34 -8.13 -7.75
C ASN A 41 6.39 -7.23 -7.07
N HIS A 42 6.01 -6.08 -6.48
CA HIS A 42 6.98 -5.18 -5.85
C HIS A 42 7.23 -5.57 -4.39
N ASP A 43 8.47 -5.96 -4.07
CA ASP A 43 8.87 -6.51 -2.75
C ASP A 43 8.52 -5.65 -1.52
N VAL A 44 8.55 -4.32 -1.64
CA VAL A 44 8.18 -3.39 -0.55
C VAL A 44 6.70 -2.99 -0.57
N ILE A 45 6.17 -2.66 -1.75
CA ILE A 45 4.82 -2.12 -1.88
C ILE A 45 3.77 -3.20 -1.67
N TRP A 46 3.98 -4.43 -2.15
CA TRP A 46 3.00 -5.51 -2.01
C TRP A 46 2.71 -5.85 -0.54
N PRO A 47 3.71 -6.09 0.34
CA PRO A 47 3.44 -6.33 1.76
C PRO A 47 2.70 -5.17 2.45
N TRP A 48 3.04 -3.92 2.11
CA TRP A 48 2.33 -2.74 2.64
C TRP A 48 0.88 -2.69 2.16
N TYR A 49 0.64 -2.94 0.86
CA TYR A 49 -0.70 -2.96 0.28
C TYR A 49 -1.57 -4.06 0.92
N SER A 50 -1.02 -5.27 1.12
CA SER A 50 -1.73 -6.37 1.80
C SER A 50 -2.10 -6.02 3.24
N ARG A 51 -1.22 -5.35 3.99
CA ARG A 51 -1.54 -4.85 5.34
C ARG A 51 -2.69 -3.85 5.31
N MET A 52 -2.64 -2.88 4.40
CA MET A 52 -3.71 -1.89 4.25
C MET A 52 -5.05 -2.51 3.83
N GLN A 53 -5.02 -3.56 3.01
CA GLN A 53 -6.23 -4.32 2.65
C GLN A 53 -6.86 -4.99 3.87
N LEU A 54 -6.09 -5.72 4.66
CA LEU A 54 -6.58 -6.34 5.90
C LEU A 54 -7.13 -5.32 6.91
N LEU A 55 -6.48 -4.17 7.03
CA LEU A 55 -6.90 -3.09 7.94
C LEU A 55 -8.17 -2.35 7.49
N SER A 56 -8.46 -2.36 6.18
CA SER A 56 -9.55 -1.56 5.58
C SER A 56 -10.73 -2.40 5.09
N ASP A 57 -10.71 -3.72 5.33
CA ASP A 57 -11.81 -4.67 5.08
C ASP A 57 -12.70 -4.88 6.33
N VAL A 58 -12.58 -3.99 7.33
CA VAL A 58 -13.49 -3.85 8.49
C VAL A 58 -14.42 -2.66 8.35
#